data_AF-A0A174E576-F1
#
_entry.id   AF-A0A174E576-F1
#
_cell.length_a   1.000
_cell.length_b   1.000
_cell.length_c   1.000
_cell.angle_alpha   90.00
_cell.angle_beta   90.00
_cell.angle_gamma   90.00
#
_symmetry.space_group_name_H-M   'P 1'
#
loop_
_entity.id
_entity.type
_entity.pdbx_description
1 polymer ?
#
loop_
_entity_poly.entity_id
_entity_poly.type
_entity_poly.pdbx_seq_one_letter_code
_entity_poly.pdbx_strand_id
1 'polypeptide(L)'
;MRNRIIQVRHYSRKMMIMMLTGAICCSSCFCETAFAKTSKVRVYDVEKGTTGFTSFTYSDNKRDESLAPSEGTEAISSASQKAVIFHQADGSTIIRKADSNGKVTLPAIKNETGYTFLGWSTKPDQTQNPQYQAGQVIQVRKKTHLYAVMYNWQQEPDIQVNNLAAQLSEYSGIIFVGDSRTYFMQKTLLQEYGKDAVAKVSFVCKTGEGLSWFETAGERVMRSEIARLQSDSDKPVAVIFNLGVNDLSSHNSGNGVDYKGEANAYLARMNTLAEELESDCRLFYMSVNPVNTAMKPTRKEAQLRYFNDRLQSGLNHRFQWIDTYKYLMKNGYSTYNEFKGNIDDGVHYSTCTYKRIYKYCMNAIR
;
A
#
# COMPACT_ATOMS: atom_id res chain seq x y z
N MET A 1 -30.60 29.61 -34.34
CA MET A 1 -31.12 30.43 -33.23
C MET A 1 -30.42 29.95 -31.96
N ARG A 2 -29.41 30.68 -31.45
CA ARG A 2 -29.53 31.71 -30.37
C ARG A 2 -30.27 31.13 -29.15
N ASN A 3 -29.77 31.08 -27.91
CA ASN A 3 -28.64 31.65 -27.17
C ASN A 3 -28.44 30.72 -25.91
N ARG A 4 -27.24 30.39 -25.41
CA ARG A 4 -26.33 31.21 -24.55
C ARG A 4 -27.06 31.71 -23.28
N ILE A 5 -26.64 31.50 -22.01
CA ILE A 5 -25.36 31.83 -21.33
C ILE A 5 -25.48 31.40 -19.83
N ILE A 6 -24.47 30.74 -19.21
CA ILE A 6 -23.56 31.17 -18.10
C ILE A 6 -24.30 31.67 -16.81
N GLN A 7 -23.99 31.40 -15.53
CA GLN A 7 -22.71 31.33 -14.83
C GLN A 7 -22.84 30.94 -13.33
N VAL A 8 -22.00 30.00 -12.90
CA VAL A 8 -21.14 29.92 -11.69
C VAL A 8 -21.25 31.03 -10.61
N ARG A 9 -21.35 30.66 -9.30
CA ARG A 9 -20.31 30.83 -8.25
C ARG A 9 -20.79 30.68 -6.78
N HIS A 10 -19.86 30.10 -6.00
CA HIS A 10 -19.77 29.89 -4.54
C HIS A 10 -20.13 31.05 -3.60
N TYR A 11 -20.47 30.72 -2.34
CA TYR A 11 -19.84 31.18 -1.07
C TYR A 11 -20.33 30.24 0.06
N SER A 12 -19.52 29.37 0.69
CA SER A 12 -18.52 29.55 1.77
C SER A 12 -19.08 29.98 3.15
N ARG A 13 -18.93 29.05 4.12
CA ARG A 13 -18.71 29.20 5.58
C ARG A 13 -19.69 30.04 6.44
N LYS A 14 -20.17 29.42 7.53
CA LYS A 14 -20.02 29.81 8.96
C LYS A 14 -20.97 28.94 9.79
N MET A 15 -20.48 27.96 10.55
CA MET A 15 -20.00 28.13 11.93
C MET A 15 -21.00 28.94 12.77
N MET A 16 -21.97 28.26 13.38
CA MET A 16 -22.80 28.83 14.45
C MET A 16 -22.34 28.27 15.78
N ILE A 17 -21.47 29.04 16.41
CA ILE A 17 -21.12 28.98 17.83
C ILE A 17 -22.40 29.30 18.61
N MET A 18 -22.87 28.39 19.44
CA MET A 18 -23.92 28.69 20.41
C MET A 18 -23.23 29.21 21.68
N MET A 19 -23.35 30.51 21.91
CA MET A 19 -22.82 31.19 23.10
C MET A 19 -23.50 30.65 24.37
N LEU A 20 -22.67 30.25 25.33
CA LEU A 20 -23.05 30.14 26.73
C LEU A 20 -23.12 31.55 27.34
N THR A 21 -24.28 31.94 27.85
CA THR A 21 -24.42 32.95 28.91
C THR A 21 -25.61 32.58 29.79
N GLY A 22 -25.38 32.34 31.08
CA GLY A 22 -26.46 32.17 32.07
C GLY A 22 -26.06 31.39 33.31
N ALA A 23 -25.63 32.12 34.34
CA ALA A 23 -25.15 31.71 35.65
C ALA A 23 -26.00 30.70 36.47
N ILE A 24 -25.29 29.72 37.06
CA ILE A 24 -25.29 29.24 38.46
C ILE A 24 -26.62 29.25 39.24
N CYS A 25 -27.14 28.06 39.56
CA CYS A 25 -27.44 27.67 40.95
C CYS A 25 -27.62 26.15 41.12
N CYS A 26 -27.21 25.65 42.29
CA CYS A 26 -27.12 24.27 42.72
C CYS A 26 -28.39 23.43 42.53
N SER A 27 -28.23 22.18 42.08
CA SER A 27 -28.56 20.95 42.83
C SER A 27 -28.59 19.74 41.90
N SER A 28 -28.02 18.64 42.38
CA SER A 28 -28.03 17.32 41.75
C SER A 28 -29.44 16.89 41.34
N CYS A 29 -29.67 16.74 40.04
CA CYS A 29 -30.80 15.96 39.53
C CYS A 29 -30.37 15.26 38.24
N PHE A 30 -30.36 13.93 38.27
CA PHE A 30 -30.41 13.09 37.09
C PHE A 30 -31.57 13.57 36.22
N CYS A 31 -31.30 14.04 35.00
CA CYS A 31 -32.34 14.21 34.00
C CYS A 31 -32.22 13.02 33.05
N GLU A 32 -33.03 11.99 33.29
CA GLU A 32 -33.37 11.03 32.24
C GLU A 32 -34.01 11.82 31.09
N THR A 33 -33.42 11.74 29.89
CA THR A 33 -34.11 12.18 28.68
C THR A 33 -35.25 11.21 28.42
N ALA A 34 -36.47 11.60 28.76
CA ALA A 34 -37.66 10.87 28.35
C ALA A 34 -37.76 10.90 26.82
N PHE A 35 -37.44 9.80 26.16
CA PHE A 35 -37.75 9.60 24.74
C PHE A 35 -39.27 9.45 24.59
N ALA A 36 -39.86 10.18 23.64
CA ALA A 36 -41.28 10.04 23.32
C ALA A 36 -41.57 8.59 22.91
N LYS A 37 -42.52 7.93 23.60
CA LYS A 37 -42.90 6.51 23.42
C LYS A 37 -43.50 6.18 22.04
N THR A 38 -43.65 7.16 21.17
CA THR A 38 -44.19 6.99 19.82
C THR A 38 -43.43 7.86 18.84
N SER A 39 -42.87 7.28 17.78
CA SER A 39 -42.18 8.01 16.70
C SER A 39 -42.86 7.74 15.35
N LYS A 40 -43.08 8.81 14.57
CA LYS A 40 -43.62 8.75 13.20
C LYS A 40 -42.48 8.80 12.20
N VAL A 41 -42.35 7.76 11.37
CA VAL A 41 -41.35 7.68 10.32
C VAL A 41 -42.04 7.67 8.97
N ARG A 42 -41.52 8.46 8.02
CA ARG A 42 -41.97 8.47 6.63
C ARG A 42 -41.34 7.28 5.91
N VAL A 43 -42.17 6.38 5.38
CA VAL A 43 -41.72 5.16 4.70
C VAL A 43 -42.22 5.18 3.25
N TYR A 44 -41.33 4.87 2.32
CA TYR A 44 -41.64 4.78 0.90
C TYR A 44 -41.88 3.31 0.53
N ASP A 45 -43.06 3.01 0.00
CA ASP A 45 -43.41 1.69 -0.50
C ASP A 45 -43.04 1.61 -1.99
N VAL A 46 -42.03 0.78 -2.30
CA VAL A 46 -41.44 0.67 -3.64
C VAL A 46 -42.36 -0.09 -4.60
N GLU A 47 -43.23 -0.98 -4.12
CA GLU A 47 -44.13 -1.76 -4.98
C GLU A 47 -45.37 -0.96 -5.37
N LYS A 48 -45.82 -0.05 -4.50
CA LYS A 48 -46.99 0.80 -4.75
C LYS A 48 -46.64 2.22 -5.21
N GLY A 49 -45.36 2.58 -5.24
CA GLY A 49 -44.89 3.90 -5.68
C GLY A 49 -45.39 5.07 -4.84
N THR A 50 -45.75 4.85 -3.57
CA THR A 50 -46.36 5.87 -2.70
C THR A 50 -45.61 6.00 -1.37
N THR A 51 -45.67 7.21 -0.79
CA THR A 51 -45.05 7.49 0.51
C THR A 51 -46.12 7.63 1.59
N GLY A 52 -45.99 6.86 2.68
CA GLY A 52 -46.88 6.90 3.84
C GLY A 52 -46.15 7.23 5.14
N PHE A 53 -46.89 7.56 6.20
CA PHE A 53 -46.35 7.72 7.55
C PHE A 53 -46.78 6.54 8.42
N THR A 54 -45.81 5.84 9.01
CA THR A 54 -46.05 4.76 9.97
C THR A 54 -45.64 5.22 11.37
N SER A 55 -46.47 4.92 12.36
CA SER A 55 -46.17 5.18 13.78
C SER A 55 -45.77 3.88 14.47
N PHE A 56 -44.70 3.92 15.26
CA PHE A 56 -44.30 2.78 16.10
C PHE A 56 -44.33 3.19 17.57
N THR A 57 -44.84 2.31 18.42
CA THR A 57 -44.92 2.51 19.88
C THR A 57 -44.03 1.45 20.56
N TYR A 58 -43.18 1.86 21.50
CA TYR A 58 -42.40 0.92 22.31
C TYR A 58 -42.86 0.94 23.77
N SER A 59 -43.00 -0.24 24.39
CA SER A 59 -43.40 -0.39 25.79
C SER A 59 -42.32 -1.11 26.59
N ASP A 60 -41.68 -0.39 27.52
CA ASP A 60 -40.89 -1.00 28.58
C ASP A 60 -41.83 -1.65 29.60
N ASN A 61 -41.90 -2.97 29.60
CA ASN A 61 -42.58 -3.74 30.65
C ASN A 61 -41.98 -5.15 30.74
N LYS A 62 -41.03 -5.37 31.67
CA LYS A 62 -41.02 -6.53 32.57
C LYS A 62 -40.32 -6.18 33.89
N ARG A 63 -41.01 -6.54 34.99
CA ARG A 63 -40.71 -6.26 36.40
C ARG A 63 -39.63 -7.18 36.97
N ASP A 64 -38.99 -6.65 38.01
CA ASP A 64 -38.13 -7.28 38.99
C ASP A 64 -38.62 -8.64 39.50
N GLU A 65 -37.70 -9.62 39.51
CA GLU A 65 -37.71 -10.74 40.44
C GLU A 65 -36.40 -10.65 41.24
N SER A 66 -36.51 -10.46 42.55
CA SER A 66 -35.38 -10.26 43.44
C SER A 66 -34.61 -11.58 43.63
N LEU A 67 -33.31 -11.58 43.33
CA LEU A 67 -32.36 -12.56 43.85
C LEU A 67 -31.45 -11.87 44.86
N ALA A 68 -31.29 -12.52 46.01
CA ALA A 68 -30.58 -12.04 47.21
C ALA A 68 -29.10 -11.69 46.95
N PRO A 69 -28.47 -10.85 47.81
CA PRO A 69 -27.14 -10.30 47.55
C PRO A 69 -26.07 -11.37 47.74
N SER A 70 -25.36 -11.71 46.67
CA SER A 70 -24.13 -12.46 46.76
C SER A 70 -22.99 -11.46 46.95
N GLU A 71 -22.42 -11.46 48.15
CA GLU A 71 -21.20 -10.74 48.47
C GLU A 71 -20.12 -10.96 47.42
N GLY A 72 -19.68 -9.86 46.84
CA GLY A 72 -18.72 -9.81 45.76
C GLY A 72 -18.42 -8.37 45.43
N THR A 73 -17.93 -7.63 46.44
CA THR A 73 -17.33 -6.33 46.27
C THR A 73 -16.08 -6.47 45.40
N GLU A 74 -16.26 -6.50 44.08
CA GLU A 74 -15.24 -6.10 43.15
C GLU A 74 -15.81 -4.98 42.29
N ALA A 75 -15.41 -3.76 42.64
CA ALA A 75 -15.33 -2.70 41.66
C ALA A 75 -14.43 -3.22 40.52
N ILE A 76 -15.02 -3.72 39.43
CA ILE A 76 -14.28 -3.98 38.20
C ILE A 76 -13.88 -2.62 37.67
N SER A 77 -12.68 -2.21 38.06
CA SER A 77 -11.95 -1.09 37.48
C SER A 77 -12.05 -1.16 35.95
N SER A 78 -12.06 -0.01 35.30
CA SER A 78 -11.95 0.11 33.85
C SER A 78 -10.70 -0.61 33.34
N ALA A 79 -10.81 -1.92 33.06
CA ALA A 79 -9.77 -2.67 32.41
C ALA A 79 -9.62 -2.05 31.02
N SER A 80 -8.57 -1.25 30.84
CA SER A 80 -8.29 -0.56 29.58
C SER A 80 -8.31 -1.58 28.45
N GLN A 81 -9.39 -1.60 27.67
CA GLN A 81 -9.57 -2.61 26.63
C GLN A 81 -8.40 -2.51 25.65
N LYS A 82 -7.55 -3.55 25.62
CA LYS A 82 -6.40 -3.63 24.71
C LYS A 82 -6.95 -3.77 23.29
N ALA A 83 -7.07 -2.65 22.59
CA ALA A 83 -7.67 -2.58 21.28
C ALA A 83 -7.05 -1.47 20.45
N VAL A 84 -7.15 -1.60 19.14
CA VAL A 84 -6.81 -0.55 18.18
C VAL A 84 -8.08 -0.03 17.55
N ILE A 85 -8.26 1.29 17.55
CA ILE A 85 -9.26 2.00 16.75
C ILE A 85 -8.57 2.51 15.50
N PHE A 86 -8.99 2.00 14.35
CA PHE A 86 -8.56 2.41 13.03
C PHE A 86 -9.52 3.47 12.50
N HIS A 87 -9.01 4.67 12.27
CA HIS A 87 -9.73 5.77 11.60
C HIS A 87 -9.43 5.67 10.11
N GLN A 88 -10.44 5.32 9.33
CA GLN A 88 -10.36 5.24 7.88
C GLN A 88 -10.52 6.63 7.25
N ALA A 89 -10.14 6.76 5.97
CA ALA A 89 -10.18 8.04 5.28
C ALA A 89 -11.61 8.51 4.97
N ASP A 90 -12.56 7.60 4.81
CA ASP A 90 -14.00 7.87 4.75
C ASP A 90 -14.63 8.36 6.07
N GLY A 91 -13.84 8.50 7.14
CA GLY A 91 -14.28 8.92 8.47
C GLY A 91 -14.89 7.80 9.31
N SER A 92 -15.00 6.59 8.79
CA SER A 92 -15.46 5.42 9.54
C SER A 92 -14.38 4.90 10.48
N THR A 93 -14.79 4.14 11.50
CA THR A 93 -13.87 3.50 12.45
C THR A 93 -14.04 2.00 12.50
N ILE A 94 -12.92 1.27 12.49
CA ILE A 94 -12.88 -0.17 12.76
C ILE A 94 -12.17 -0.39 14.10
N ILE A 95 -12.76 -1.19 14.99
CA ILE A 95 -12.13 -1.56 16.26
C ILE A 95 -11.65 -3.00 16.17
N ARG A 96 -10.35 -3.25 16.42
CA ARG A 96 -9.83 -4.60 16.62
C ARG A 96 -9.34 -4.78 18.03
N LYS A 97 -9.90 -5.77 18.72
CA LYS A 97 -9.42 -6.24 20.02
C LYS A 97 -8.08 -6.96 19.81
N ALA A 98 -7.19 -6.79 20.78
CA ALA A 98 -5.95 -7.55 20.81
C ALA A 98 -6.22 -9.03 21.14
N ASP A 99 -5.34 -9.92 20.68
CA ASP A 99 -5.35 -11.32 21.08
C ASP A 99 -4.98 -11.50 22.56
N SER A 100 -4.95 -12.75 23.03
CA SER A 100 -4.58 -13.09 24.42
C SER A 100 -3.18 -12.58 24.81
N ASN A 101 -2.28 -12.41 23.84
CA ASN A 101 -0.94 -11.88 24.02
C ASN A 101 -0.88 -10.34 23.92
N GLY A 102 -2.00 -9.67 23.67
CA GLY A 102 -2.05 -8.22 23.47
C GLY A 102 -1.54 -7.78 22.10
N LYS A 103 -1.56 -8.65 21.08
CA LYS A 103 -1.14 -8.33 19.71
C LYS A 103 -2.33 -8.05 18.79
N VAL A 104 -2.09 -7.20 17.80
CA VAL A 104 -3.05 -6.86 16.73
C VAL A 104 -2.35 -6.90 15.38
N THR A 105 -2.92 -7.66 14.44
CA THR A 105 -2.52 -7.60 13.02
C THR A 105 -3.23 -6.41 12.35
N LEU A 106 -2.45 -5.53 11.75
CA LEU A 106 -2.96 -4.32 11.11
C LEU A 106 -3.63 -4.67 9.77
N PRO A 107 -4.86 -4.20 9.53
CA PRO A 107 -5.56 -4.50 8.28
C PRO A 107 -4.94 -3.74 7.11
N ALA A 108 -5.05 -4.33 5.93
CA ALA A 108 -5.00 -3.59 4.67
C ALA A 108 -6.37 -2.95 4.41
N ILE A 109 -6.39 -1.77 3.80
CA ILE A 109 -7.61 -1.16 3.28
C ILE A 109 -7.45 -0.91 1.78
N LYS A 110 -8.58 -0.92 1.07
CA LYS A 110 -8.59 -0.63 -0.36
C LYS A 110 -8.12 0.81 -0.58
N ASN A 111 -7.51 1.02 -1.74
CA ASN A 111 -7.24 2.37 -2.21
C ASN A 111 -8.57 3.08 -2.48
N GLU A 112 -8.67 4.34 -2.05
CA GLU A 112 -9.77 5.22 -2.43
C GLU A 112 -9.45 5.85 -3.79
N THR A 113 -10.47 6.29 -4.53
CA THR A 113 -10.27 6.92 -5.83
C THR A 113 -9.33 8.12 -5.71
N GLY A 114 -8.19 8.07 -6.41
CA GLY A 114 -7.18 9.14 -6.37
C GLY A 114 -6.16 9.01 -5.24
N TYR A 115 -6.22 7.96 -4.42
CA TYR A 115 -5.35 7.78 -3.27
C TYR A 115 -4.78 6.38 -3.15
N THR A 116 -3.54 6.27 -2.67
CA THR A 116 -2.95 5.01 -2.24
C THR A 116 -2.89 4.94 -0.73
N PHE A 117 -3.40 3.84 -0.17
CA PHE A 117 -3.19 3.53 1.24
C PHE A 117 -1.75 3.03 1.47
N LEU A 118 -1.00 3.75 2.31
CA LEU A 118 0.38 3.39 2.64
C LEU A 118 0.47 2.61 3.96
N GLY A 119 -0.47 2.80 4.87
CA GLY A 119 -0.40 2.19 6.19
C GLY A 119 -1.07 3.04 7.26
N TRP A 120 -0.60 2.92 8.49
CA TRP A 120 -1.21 3.49 9.67
C TRP A 120 -0.23 4.40 10.41
N SER A 121 -0.73 5.51 10.95
CA SER A 121 0.03 6.41 11.82
C SER A 121 -0.72 6.71 13.10
N THR A 122 0.01 7.01 14.18
CA THR A 122 -0.60 7.57 15.40
C THR A 122 -0.99 9.05 15.22
N LYS A 123 -0.45 9.71 14.19
CA LYS A 123 -0.75 11.10 13.84
C LYS A 123 -1.89 11.14 12.82
N PRO A 124 -2.95 11.94 13.06
CA PRO A 124 -3.95 12.21 12.03
C PRO A 124 -3.34 12.98 10.85
N ASP A 125 -4.04 12.98 9.72
CA ASP A 125 -3.76 13.77 8.50
C ASP A 125 -2.37 13.55 7.87
N GLN A 126 -1.67 12.49 8.25
CA GLN A 126 -0.39 12.14 7.66
C GLN A 126 -0.62 11.51 6.27
N THR A 127 0.06 12.03 5.25
CA THR A 127 -0.18 11.64 3.84
C THR A 127 0.92 10.73 3.26
N GLN A 128 2.03 10.56 3.96
CA GLN A 128 3.21 9.79 3.54
C GLN A 128 3.95 9.19 4.74
N ASN A 129 4.89 8.26 4.51
CA ASN A 129 5.80 7.73 5.52
C ASN A 129 5.11 7.11 6.76
N PRO A 130 4.24 6.11 6.59
CA PRO A 130 3.44 5.54 7.68
C PRO A 130 4.32 4.95 8.79
N GLN A 131 3.83 5.02 10.02
CA GLN A 131 4.52 4.43 11.19
C GLN A 131 4.40 2.90 11.20
N TYR A 132 3.27 2.39 10.74
CA TYR A 132 2.99 0.97 10.68
C TYR A 132 2.37 0.60 9.33
N GLN A 133 2.54 -0.64 8.92
CA GLN A 133 2.12 -1.09 7.59
C GLN A 133 1.07 -2.20 7.66
N ALA A 134 0.32 -2.39 6.58
CA ALA A 134 -0.62 -3.50 6.46
C ALA A 134 0.06 -4.85 6.73
N GLY A 135 -0.66 -5.73 7.43
CA GLY A 135 -0.18 -7.06 7.82
C GLY A 135 0.89 -7.05 8.91
N GLN A 136 1.35 -5.90 9.40
CA GLN A 136 2.25 -5.84 10.56
C GLN A 136 1.51 -6.28 11.82
N VAL A 137 2.18 -7.00 12.71
CA VAL A 137 1.66 -7.36 14.02
C VAL A 137 2.28 -6.42 15.06
N ILE A 138 1.44 -5.70 15.80
CA ILE A 138 1.89 -4.77 16.85
C ILE A 138 1.44 -5.23 18.23
N GLN A 139 2.25 -4.95 19.24
CA GLN A 139 1.89 -5.13 20.64
C GLN A 139 1.16 -3.89 21.16
N VAL A 140 -0.03 -4.06 21.72
CA VAL A 140 -0.80 -2.99 22.35
C VAL A 140 -1.06 -3.29 23.83
N ARG A 141 -0.82 -2.28 24.67
CA ARG A 141 -1.02 -2.38 26.13
C ARG A 141 -2.25 -1.62 26.61
N LYS A 142 -2.77 -0.72 25.78
CA LYS A 142 -3.93 0.13 26.02
C LYS A 142 -4.66 0.40 24.72
N LYS A 143 -5.83 1.02 24.81
CA LYS A 143 -6.57 1.55 23.67
C LYS A 143 -5.67 2.48 22.85
N THR A 144 -5.48 2.16 21.57
CA THR A 144 -4.56 2.85 20.65
C THR A 144 -5.35 3.34 19.44
N HIS A 145 -5.10 4.58 19.00
CA HIS A 145 -5.74 5.15 17.82
C HIS A 145 -4.73 5.17 16.68
N LEU A 146 -5.13 4.67 15.52
CA LEU A 146 -4.34 4.68 14.30
C LEU A 146 -5.16 5.26 13.16
N TYR A 147 -4.56 6.15 12.39
CA TYR A 147 -5.15 6.88 11.27
C TYR A 147 -4.56 6.36 9.96
N ALA A 148 -5.41 6.15 8.96
CA ALA A 148 -4.98 5.75 7.63
C ALA A 148 -4.08 6.82 7.00
N VAL A 149 -2.95 6.40 6.46
CA VAL A 149 -2.02 7.27 5.72
C VAL A 149 -2.35 7.12 4.24
N MET A 150 -3.00 8.14 3.69
CA MET A 150 -3.47 8.16 2.30
C MET A 150 -2.64 9.12 1.46
N TYR A 151 -2.02 8.60 0.41
CA TYR A 151 -1.23 9.37 -0.52
C TYR A 151 -2.07 9.82 -1.71
N ASN A 152 -2.28 11.13 -1.87
CA ASN A 152 -2.97 11.70 -3.02
C ASN A 152 -2.12 11.61 -4.30
N TRP A 153 -2.61 10.97 -5.35
CA TRP A 153 -1.89 10.83 -6.61
C TRP A 153 -1.62 12.17 -7.31
N GLN A 154 -2.46 13.19 -7.10
CA GLN A 154 -2.27 14.51 -7.72
C GLN A 154 -1.02 15.23 -7.21
N GLN A 155 -0.49 14.84 -6.04
CA GLN A 155 0.74 15.41 -5.50
C GLN A 155 1.99 14.63 -5.96
N GLU A 156 1.83 13.56 -6.73
CA GLU A 156 2.95 12.78 -7.21
C GLU A 156 3.77 13.59 -8.22
N PRO A 157 5.07 13.82 -7.95
CA PRO A 157 5.87 14.62 -8.84
C PRO A 157 6.11 13.85 -10.14
N ASP A 158 5.70 14.46 -11.25
CA ASP A 158 6.09 14.01 -12.57
C ASP A 158 7.51 14.50 -12.89
N ILE A 159 8.46 13.57 -12.94
CA ILE A 159 9.89 13.87 -13.06
C ILE A 159 10.44 13.51 -14.43
N GLN A 160 11.44 14.27 -14.88
CA GLN A 160 12.17 13.98 -16.11
C GLN A 160 13.38 13.07 -15.83
N VAL A 161 13.53 12.02 -16.64
CA VAL A 161 14.55 10.97 -16.42
C VAL A 161 15.35 10.56 -17.67
N ASN A 162 15.06 11.15 -18.83
CA ASN A 162 15.59 10.78 -20.14
C ASN A 162 17.13 10.75 -20.25
N ASN A 163 17.84 11.56 -19.46
CA ASN A 163 19.29 11.67 -19.54
C ASN A 163 20.04 10.95 -18.40
N LEU A 164 19.34 10.28 -17.48
CA LEU A 164 19.98 9.74 -16.27
C LEU A 164 20.95 8.60 -16.58
N ALA A 165 20.60 7.65 -17.44
CA ALA A 165 21.49 6.55 -17.80
C ALA A 165 22.74 7.04 -18.55
N ALA A 166 22.61 8.03 -19.42
CA ALA A 166 23.73 8.60 -20.17
C ALA A 166 24.82 9.19 -19.26
N GLN A 167 24.45 9.64 -18.06
CA GLN A 167 25.38 10.19 -17.07
C GLN A 167 26.23 9.13 -16.36
N LEU A 168 25.85 7.84 -16.43
CA LEU A 168 26.53 6.75 -15.76
C LEU A 168 27.66 6.19 -16.61
N SER A 169 28.65 7.05 -16.90
CA SER A 169 29.72 6.78 -17.85
C SER A 169 30.63 5.60 -17.46
N GLU A 170 30.61 5.20 -16.19
CA GLU A 170 31.35 4.08 -15.61
C GLU A 170 30.85 2.71 -16.07
N TYR A 171 29.62 2.60 -16.58
CA TYR A 171 29.08 1.36 -17.14
C TYR A 171 29.11 1.34 -18.66
N SER A 172 29.29 0.16 -19.26
CA SER A 172 29.06 -0.08 -20.69
C SER A 172 27.57 -0.05 -21.01
N GLY A 173 26.75 -0.66 -20.14
CA GLY A 173 25.30 -0.58 -20.18
C GLY A 173 24.65 -0.98 -18.86
N ILE A 174 23.34 -0.83 -18.81
CA ILE A 174 22.51 -1.12 -17.64
C ILE A 174 21.41 -2.09 -18.05
N ILE A 175 21.27 -3.20 -17.35
CA ILE A 175 20.24 -4.20 -17.60
C ILE A 175 19.27 -4.20 -16.43
N PHE A 176 18.00 -3.95 -16.69
CA PHE A 176 16.92 -4.27 -15.77
C PHE A 176 16.39 -5.66 -16.06
N VAL A 177 16.43 -6.54 -15.06
CA VAL A 177 15.87 -7.89 -15.12
C VAL A 177 14.61 -7.94 -14.27
N GLY A 178 13.46 -8.34 -14.81
CA GLY A 178 12.25 -8.34 -13.99
C GLY A 178 10.97 -8.86 -14.60
N ASP A 179 9.89 -8.59 -13.88
CA ASP A 179 8.53 -9.02 -14.23
C ASP A 179 7.75 -7.95 -15.02
N SER A 180 6.43 -7.95 -14.94
CA SER A 180 5.55 -6.97 -15.56
C SER A 180 5.83 -5.53 -15.12
N ARG A 181 6.35 -5.30 -13.92
CA ARG A 181 6.68 -3.95 -13.42
C ARG A 181 7.93 -3.40 -14.11
N THR A 182 8.89 -4.26 -14.46
CA THR A 182 10.05 -3.87 -15.27
C THR A 182 9.63 -3.61 -16.73
N TYR A 183 8.72 -4.43 -17.26
CA TYR A 183 8.13 -4.21 -18.59
C TYR A 183 7.39 -2.87 -18.68
N PHE A 184 6.58 -2.51 -17.68
CA PHE A 184 5.88 -1.21 -17.70
C PHE A 184 6.80 -0.02 -17.44
N MET A 185 7.90 -0.20 -16.70
CA MET A 185 8.96 0.80 -16.64
C MET A 185 9.56 1.05 -18.03
N GLN A 186 9.88 0.00 -18.78
CA GLN A 186 10.34 0.11 -20.17
C GLN A 186 9.31 0.85 -21.05
N LYS A 187 8.03 0.44 -20.99
CA LYS A 187 6.96 1.09 -21.74
C LYS A 187 6.84 2.58 -21.41
N THR A 188 6.97 2.93 -20.13
CA THR A 188 6.95 4.32 -19.67
C THR A 188 8.07 5.12 -20.34
N LEU A 189 9.32 4.64 -20.28
CA LEU A 189 10.44 5.37 -20.86
C LEU A 189 10.33 5.50 -22.38
N LEU A 190 9.91 4.44 -23.07
CA LEU A 190 9.72 4.46 -24.52
C LEU A 190 8.58 5.39 -24.96
N GLN A 191 7.48 5.42 -24.22
CA GLN A 191 6.35 6.30 -24.52
C GLN A 191 6.72 7.77 -24.33
N GLU A 192 7.40 8.10 -23.24
CA GLU A 192 7.67 9.48 -22.85
C GLU A 192 8.86 10.09 -23.60
N TYR A 193 9.85 9.27 -23.98
CA TYR A 193 11.13 9.75 -24.46
C TYR A 193 11.65 9.08 -25.74
N GLY A 194 10.94 8.08 -26.25
CA GLY A 194 11.37 7.33 -27.44
C GLY A 194 12.54 6.37 -27.18
N LYS A 195 13.08 5.81 -28.27
CA LYS A 195 14.09 4.75 -28.21
C LYS A 195 15.45 5.23 -27.68
N ASP A 196 15.81 6.48 -27.95
CA ASP A 196 17.13 7.02 -27.59
C ASP A 196 17.32 7.11 -26.06
N ALA A 197 16.24 7.32 -25.31
CA ALA A 197 16.29 7.37 -23.85
C ALA A 197 16.62 6.02 -23.18
N VAL A 198 16.48 4.92 -23.92
CA VAL A 198 16.86 3.57 -23.45
C VAL A 198 18.07 3.03 -24.22
N ALA A 199 18.81 3.86 -24.96
CA ALA A 199 19.96 3.40 -25.74
C ALA A 199 21.05 2.72 -24.89
N LYS A 200 21.20 3.14 -23.62
CA LYS A 200 22.14 2.55 -22.65
C LYS A 200 21.47 1.55 -21.68
N VAL A 201 20.16 1.33 -21.83
CA VAL A 201 19.37 0.53 -20.89
C VAL A 201 18.64 -0.59 -21.60
N SER A 202 18.95 -1.81 -21.21
CA SER A 202 18.31 -3.02 -21.71
C SER A 202 17.32 -3.57 -20.69
N PHE A 203 16.24 -4.15 -21.19
CA PHE A 203 15.17 -4.70 -20.36
C PHE A 203 14.99 -6.18 -20.67
N VAL A 204 15.39 -7.02 -19.72
CA VAL A 204 15.23 -8.48 -19.77
C VAL A 204 14.07 -8.83 -18.86
N CYS A 205 12.86 -8.75 -19.39
CA CYS A 205 11.65 -8.91 -18.58
C CYS A 205 10.53 -9.67 -19.29
N LYS A 206 9.70 -10.34 -18.50
CA LYS A 206 8.50 -11.03 -19.00
C LYS A 206 7.34 -10.87 -18.01
N THR A 207 6.18 -10.50 -18.53
CA THR A 207 5.00 -10.19 -17.71
C THR A 207 4.46 -11.43 -17.01
N GLY A 208 4.14 -11.32 -15.72
CA GLY A 208 3.55 -12.42 -14.94
C GLY A 208 4.54 -13.48 -14.46
N GLU A 209 5.82 -13.31 -14.76
CA GLU A 209 6.85 -14.30 -14.49
C GLU A 209 7.63 -14.03 -13.20
N GLY A 210 8.39 -15.04 -12.76
CA GLY A 210 9.18 -15.06 -11.54
C GLY A 210 10.49 -15.84 -11.72
N LEU A 211 10.93 -16.53 -10.67
CA LEU A 211 12.24 -17.19 -10.64
C LEU A 211 12.36 -18.30 -11.69
N SER A 212 11.32 -19.13 -11.83
CA SER A 212 11.34 -20.27 -12.76
C SER A 212 11.59 -19.84 -14.22
N TRP A 213 10.97 -18.74 -14.66
CA TRP A 213 11.24 -18.19 -15.99
C TRP A 213 12.66 -17.65 -16.11
N PHE A 214 13.16 -16.98 -15.06
CA PHE A 214 14.51 -16.45 -15.08
C PHE A 214 15.53 -17.58 -15.26
N GLU A 215 15.41 -18.66 -14.48
CA GLU A 215 16.30 -19.83 -14.56
C GLU A 215 16.21 -20.55 -15.91
N THR A 216 15.01 -20.65 -16.49
CA THR A 216 14.79 -21.42 -17.73
C THR A 216 15.08 -20.63 -19.02
N ALA A 217 14.94 -19.31 -19.00
CA ALA A 217 15.06 -18.48 -20.20
C ALA A 217 15.63 -17.08 -19.95
N GLY A 218 15.20 -16.39 -18.89
CA GLY A 218 15.55 -15.00 -18.64
C GLY A 218 17.07 -14.79 -18.46
N GLU A 219 17.73 -15.69 -17.76
CA GLU A 219 19.17 -15.63 -17.53
C GLU A 219 19.97 -15.75 -18.82
N ARG A 220 19.58 -16.67 -19.72
CA ARG A 220 20.24 -16.81 -21.02
C ARG A 220 20.18 -15.50 -21.81
N VAL A 221 19.01 -14.85 -21.83
CA VAL A 221 18.82 -13.56 -22.50
C VAL A 221 19.68 -12.48 -21.84
N MET A 222 19.71 -12.44 -20.50
CA MET A 222 20.55 -11.50 -19.75
C MET A 222 22.04 -11.69 -20.08
N ARG A 223 22.55 -12.92 -20.10
CA ARG A 223 23.95 -13.21 -20.43
C ARG A 223 24.31 -12.82 -21.86
N SER A 224 23.43 -13.08 -22.82
CA SER A 224 23.62 -12.60 -24.20
C SER A 224 23.68 -11.08 -24.27
N GLU A 225 22.88 -10.38 -23.48
CA GLU A 225 22.87 -8.93 -23.45
C GLU A 225 24.11 -8.34 -22.74
N ILE A 226 24.60 -8.99 -21.69
CA ILE A 226 25.89 -8.67 -21.06
C ILE A 226 27.01 -8.76 -22.09
N ALA A 227 27.12 -9.89 -22.81
CA ALA A 227 28.14 -10.08 -23.83
C ALA A 227 28.05 -9.03 -24.96
N ARG A 228 26.83 -8.67 -25.39
CA ARG A 228 26.60 -7.64 -26.40
C ARG A 228 27.02 -6.24 -25.93
N LEU A 229 26.81 -5.91 -24.65
CA LEU A 229 27.19 -4.61 -24.10
C LEU A 229 28.70 -4.49 -23.86
N GLN A 230 29.38 -5.61 -23.65
CA GLN A 230 30.82 -5.68 -23.42
C GLN A 230 31.64 -5.84 -24.71
N SER A 231 31.03 -6.17 -25.86
CA SER A 231 31.77 -6.43 -27.10
C SER A 231 32.66 -5.27 -27.56
N ASP A 232 32.27 -4.04 -27.24
CA ASP A 232 32.97 -2.82 -27.64
C ASP A 232 33.43 -1.97 -26.43
N SER A 233 33.46 -2.54 -25.22
CA SER A 233 33.75 -1.78 -24.00
C SER A 233 34.25 -2.65 -22.85
N ASP A 234 35.39 -2.28 -22.28
CA ASP A 234 35.95 -2.91 -21.06
C ASP A 234 35.24 -2.48 -19.77
N LYS A 235 34.20 -1.63 -19.87
CA LYS A 235 33.46 -1.15 -18.69
C LYS A 235 32.46 -2.18 -18.21
N PRO A 236 32.24 -2.26 -16.88
CA PRO A 236 31.30 -3.22 -16.34
C PRO A 236 29.86 -2.96 -16.79
N VAL A 237 29.04 -4.01 -16.78
CA VAL A 237 27.59 -3.91 -16.96
C VAL A 237 26.91 -3.83 -15.59
N ALA A 238 26.01 -2.86 -15.39
CA ALA A 238 25.16 -2.84 -14.19
C ALA A 238 23.94 -3.73 -14.42
N VAL A 239 23.70 -4.72 -13.56
CA VAL A 239 22.54 -5.60 -13.65
C VAL A 239 21.64 -5.42 -12.42
N ILE A 240 20.41 -4.97 -12.64
CA ILE A 240 19.44 -4.64 -11.58
C ILE A 240 18.27 -5.61 -11.65
N PHE A 241 18.16 -6.47 -10.63
CA PHE A 241 17.09 -7.46 -10.55
C PHE A 241 15.88 -6.91 -9.80
N ASN A 242 14.68 -7.17 -10.33
CA ASN A 242 13.41 -6.97 -9.65
C ASN A 242 12.38 -8.03 -10.05
N LEU A 243 12.45 -9.16 -9.36
CA LEU A 243 11.56 -10.30 -9.48
C LEU A 243 11.01 -10.66 -8.08
N GLY A 244 10.02 -11.56 -8.03
CA GLY A 244 9.50 -12.11 -6.76
C GLY A 244 8.03 -11.79 -6.49
N VAL A 245 7.47 -10.69 -7.04
CA VAL A 245 6.07 -10.34 -6.73
C VAL A 245 5.08 -11.39 -7.21
N ASN A 246 5.41 -12.11 -8.29
CA ASN A 246 4.56 -13.15 -8.85
C ASN A 246 4.71 -14.48 -8.13
N ASP A 247 5.92 -14.80 -7.67
CA ASP A 247 6.20 -15.99 -6.85
C ASP A 247 5.51 -15.87 -5.47
N LEU A 248 5.38 -14.63 -4.97
CA LEU A 248 4.59 -14.31 -3.77
C LEU A 248 3.07 -14.33 -3.97
N SER A 249 2.57 -14.82 -5.11
CA SER A 249 1.16 -14.86 -5.44
C SER A 249 0.52 -16.21 -5.12
N SER A 250 -0.58 -16.21 -4.36
CA SER A 250 -1.34 -17.42 -4.02
C SER A 250 -2.13 -18.05 -5.18
N HIS A 251 -1.93 -17.58 -6.43
CA HIS A 251 -2.61 -18.13 -7.60
C HIS A 251 -2.26 -19.61 -7.83
N ASN A 252 -1.14 -20.09 -7.28
CA ASN A 252 -0.55 -21.38 -7.64
C ASN A 252 -0.81 -22.52 -6.64
N SER A 253 -1.44 -22.28 -5.49
CA SER A 253 -1.44 -23.30 -4.42
C SER A 253 -2.73 -23.54 -3.65
N GLY A 254 -3.72 -22.64 -3.67
CA GLY A 254 -4.96 -22.76 -2.87
C GLY A 254 -4.76 -22.75 -1.33
N ASN A 255 -3.54 -23.02 -0.86
CA ASN A 255 -3.14 -23.26 0.53
C ASN A 255 -2.21 -22.16 1.09
N GLY A 256 -2.20 -20.98 0.45
CA GLY A 256 -1.22 -19.92 0.74
C GLY A 256 0.12 -20.18 0.05
N VAL A 257 0.94 -19.14 -0.05
CA VAL A 257 2.27 -19.21 -0.69
C VAL A 257 3.31 -19.62 0.35
N ASP A 258 4.23 -20.53 -0.01
CA ASP A 258 5.46 -20.74 0.76
C ASP A 258 6.47 -19.62 0.47
N TYR A 259 6.14 -18.40 0.93
CA TYR A 259 6.96 -17.21 0.70
C TYR A 259 8.37 -17.32 1.31
N LYS A 260 8.57 -18.25 2.27
CA LYS A 260 9.88 -18.52 2.86
C LYS A 260 10.72 -19.41 1.95
N GLY A 261 10.11 -20.46 1.40
CA GLY A 261 10.69 -21.29 0.35
C GLY A 261 11.09 -20.46 -0.85
N GLU A 262 10.20 -19.58 -1.33
CA GLU A 262 10.50 -18.67 -2.44
C GLU A 262 11.71 -17.77 -2.14
N ALA A 263 11.75 -17.13 -0.96
CA ALA A 263 12.89 -16.29 -0.57
C ALA A 263 14.21 -17.10 -0.55
N ASN A 264 14.19 -18.34 -0.08
CA ASN A 264 15.37 -19.20 -0.07
C ASN A 264 15.77 -19.64 -1.49
N ALA A 265 14.82 -19.92 -2.38
CA ALA A 265 15.10 -20.26 -3.78
C ALA A 265 15.75 -19.10 -4.51
N TYR A 266 15.22 -17.88 -4.33
CA TYR A 266 15.85 -16.66 -4.85
C TYR A 266 17.27 -16.46 -4.31
N LEU A 267 17.48 -16.62 -3.01
CA LEU A 267 18.82 -16.51 -2.42
C LEU A 267 19.79 -17.53 -3.02
N ALA A 268 19.36 -18.79 -3.13
CA ALA A 268 20.19 -19.84 -3.71
C ALA A 268 20.60 -19.47 -5.15
N ARG A 269 19.63 -19.17 -6.02
CA ARG A 269 19.93 -18.85 -7.42
C ARG A 269 20.75 -17.58 -7.57
N MET A 270 20.39 -16.50 -6.88
CA MET A 270 21.11 -15.22 -7.00
C MET A 270 22.55 -15.36 -6.48
N ASN A 271 22.77 -16.07 -5.37
CA ASN A 271 24.12 -16.24 -4.84
C ASN A 271 25.01 -17.09 -5.76
N THR A 272 24.47 -18.18 -6.33
CA THR A 272 25.16 -18.94 -7.37
C THR A 272 25.44 -18.08 -8.60
N LEU A 273 24.46 -17.29 -9.05
CA LEU A 273 24.63 -16.38 -10.20
C LEU A 273 25.74 -15.35 -9.95
N ALA A 274 25.89 -14.84 -8.72
CA ALA A 274 26.97 -13.93 -8.38
C ALA A 274 28.37 -14.58 -8.43
N GLU A 275 28.47 -15.89 -8.28
CA GLU A 275 29.73 -16.63 -8.44
C GLU A 275 29.99 -16.96 -9.92
N GLU A 276 28.93 -17.24 -10.69
CA GLU A 276 29.01 -17.57 -12.12
C GLU A 276 29.20 -16.35 -13.04
N LEU A 277 28.78 -15.15 -12.63
CA LEU A 277 29.02 -13.93 -13.39
C LEU A 277 30.43 -13.42 -13.09
N GLU A 278 31.21 -13.12 -14.13
CA GLU A 278 32.57 -12.60 -14.00
C GLU A 278 32.61 -11.24 -13.28
N SER A 279 33.80 -10.75 -12.91
CA SER A 279 34.00 -9.47 -12.20
C SER A 279 33.42 -8.26 -12.94
N ASP A 280 33.18 -8.39 -14.23
CA ASP A 280 32.82 -7.28 -15.12
C ASP A 280 31.32 -6.95 -15.07
N CYS A 281 30.58 -7.53 -14.12
CA CYS A 281 29.22 -7.14 -13.76
C CYS A 281 29.16 -6.50 -12.37
N ARG A 282 28.47 -5.37 -12.25
CA ARG A 282 28.01 -4.83 -10.96
C ARG A 282 26.57 -5.26 -10.72
N LEU A 283 26.36 -6.01 -9.63
CA LEU A 283 25.09 -6.66 -9.36
C LEU A 283 24.29 -5.88 -8.33
N PHE A 284 23.02 -5.67 -8.63
CA PHE A 284 22.09 -4.96 -7.76
C PHE A 284 20.79 -5.75 -7.64
N TYR A 285 20.25 -5.83 -6.43
CA TYR A 285 18.90 -6.35 -6.23
C TYR A 285 18.01 -5.22 -5.73
N MET A 286 17.04 -4.84 -6.56
CA MET A 286 16.01 -3.88 -6.20
C MET A 286 14.92 -4.60 -5.41
N SER A 287 14.61 -4.08 -4.23
CA SER A 287 13.54 -4.61 -3.38
C SER A 287 12.24 -4.82 -4.17
N VAL A 288 11.49 -5.87 -3.86
CA VAL A 288 10.15 -6.02 -4.39
C VAL A 288 9.32 -4.84 -3.89
N ASN A 289 8.79 -4.04 -4.81
CA ASN A 289 8.07 -2.80 -4.48
C ASN A 289 6.70 -3.07 -3.84
N PRO A 290 6.11 -2.10 -3.12
CA PRO A 290 4.88 -2.28 -2.36
C PRO A 290 3.68 -2.73 -3.19
N VAL A 291 2.82 -3.55 -2.59
CA VAL A 291 1.53 -3.97 -3.14
C VAL A 291 0.41 -3.59 -2.16
N ASN A 292 -0.84 -3.60 -2.60
CA ASN A 292 -2.01 -3.48 -1.73
C ASN A 292 -2.82 -4.79 -1.74
N THR A 293 -2.81 -5.51 -0.61
CA THR A 293 -3.55 -6.77 -0.41
C THR A 293 -5.06 -6.60 -0.58
N ALA A 294 -5.63 -5.48 -0.14
CA ALA A 294 -7.06 -5.27 -0.23
C ALA A 294 -7.53 -5.05 -1.68
N MET A 295 -6.62 -4.60 -2.56
CA MET A 295 -6.83 -4.50 -4.01
C MET A 295 -6.50 -5.81 -4.72
N LYS A 296 -5.40 -6.47 -4.34
CA LYS A 296 -4.96 -7.77 -4.87
C LYS A 296 -4.74 -8.80 -3.75
N PRO A 297 -5.79 -9.54 -3.34
CA PRO A 297 -5.72 -10.44 -2.18
C PRO A 297 -4.70 -11.57 -2.28
N THR A 298 -4.20 -11.87 -3.47
CA THR A 298 -3.30 -13.00 -3.69
C THR A 298 -1.86 -12.72 -3.29
N ARG A 299 -1.51 -11.47 -2.96
CA ARG A 299 -0.18 -11.07 -2.47
C ARG A 299 -0.36 -10.34 -1.14
N LYS A 300 0.56 -10.56 -0.20
CA LYS A 300 0.48 -9.97 1.15
C LYS A 300 1.68 -9.07 1.44
N GLU A 301 1.46 -7.88 1.98
CA GLU A 301 2.55 -6.93 2.30
C GLU A 301 3.52 -7.52 3.32
N ALA A 302 3.02 -8.29 4.30
CA ALA A 302 3.85 -8.94 5.30
C ALA A 302 4.79 -10.01 4.70
N GLN A 303 4.30 -10.79 3.74
CA GLN A 303 5.10 -11.82 3.06
C GLN A 303 6.17 -11.16 2.17
N LEU A 304 5.79 -10.08 1.48
CA LEU A 304 6.69 -9.29 0.66
C LEU A 304 7.79 -8.61 1.49
N ARG A 305 7.46 -8.04 2.66
CA ARG A 305 8.48 -7.52 3.59
C ARG A 305 9.44 -8.60 4.06
N TYR A 306 8.93 -9.77 4.46
CA TYR A 306 9.79 -10.90 4.82
C TYR A 306 10.73 -11.29 3.68
N PHE A 307 10.20 -11.40 2.46
CA PHE A 307 10.99 -11.72 1.27
C PHE A 307 12.11 -10.69 1.07
N ASN A 308 11.79 -9.41 1.10
CA ASN A 308 12.77 -8.33 0.98
C ASN A 308 13.84 -8.37 2.08
N ASP A 309 13.43 -8.49 3.35
CA ASP A 309 14.36 -8.54 4.49
C ASP A 309 15.30 -9.75 4.36
N ARG A 310 14.77 -10.90 3.94
CA ARG A 310 15.53 -12.14 3.77
C ARG A 310 16.54 -12.04 2.63
N LEU A 311 16.17 -11.44 1.50
CA LEU A 311 17.09 -11.19 0.39
C LEU A 311 18.15 -10.18 0.79
N GLN A 312 17.76 -9.04 1.35
CA GLN A 312 18.69 -7.99 1.78
C GLN A 312 19.77 -8.50 2.72
N SER A 313 19.42 -9.41 3.66
CA SER A 313 20.38 -9.95 4.63
C SER A 313 21.16 -11.17 4.14
N GLY A 314 20.72 -11.82 3.06
CA GLY A 314 21.21 -13.14 2.65
C GLY A 314 21.91 -13.18 1.29
N LEU A 315 21.79 -12.12 0.49
CA LEU A 315 22.45 -12.04 -0.80
C LEU A 315 23.97 -12.01 -0.63
N ASN A 316 24.67 -12.59 -1.60
CA ASN A 316 26.11 -12.54 -1.74
C ASN A 316 26.58 -11.08 -1.70
N HIS A 317 27.72 -10.82 -1.06
CA HIS A 317 28.31 -9.48 -0.89
C HIS A 317 28.53 -8.72 -2.21
N ARG A 318 28.57 -9.42 -3.35
CA ARG A 318 28.61 -8.80 -4.69
C ARG A 318 27.33 -8.05 -5.08
N PHE A 319 26.20 -8.37 -4.45
CA PHE A 319 24.95 -7.65 -4.65
C PHE A 319 24.86 -6.42 -3.76
N GLN A 320 24.62 -5.26 -4.38
CA GLN A 320 24.18 -4.08 -3.65
C GLN A 320 22.64 -4.02 -3.63
N TRP A 321 22.07 -3.80 -2.43
CA TRP A 321 20.64 -3.68 -2.25
C TRP A 321 20.13 -2.27 -2.61
N ILE A 322 19.08 -2.19 -3.43
CA ILE A 322 18.39 -0.93 -3.76
C ILE A 322 17.00 -0.97 -3.11
N ASP A 323 16.85 -0.24 -1.99
CA ASP A 323 15.62 -0.25 -1.18
C ASP A 323 14.53 0.70 -1.71
N THR A 324 14.01 0.39 -2.89
CA THR A 324 12.88 1.11 -3.50
C THR A 324 11.59 0.95 -2.72
N TYR A 325 11.40 -0.15 -1.98
CA TYR A 325 10.25 -0.36 -1.11
C TYR A 325 10.16 0.74 -0.07
N LYS A 326 11.21 0.93 0.75
CA LYS A 326 11.22 1.99 1.76
C LYS A 326 11.11 3.37 1.13
N TYR A 327 11.75 3.61 -0.03
CA TYR A 327 11.61 4.86 -0.77
C TYR A 327 10.14 5.16 -1.12
N LEU A 328 9.41 4.19 -1.69
CA LEU A 328 8.01 4.37 -2.07
C LEU A 328 7.10 4.51 -0.84
N MET A 329 7.33 3.73 0.22
CA MET A 329 6.56 3.87 1.47
C MET A 329 6.78 5.24 2.13
N LYS A 330 8.01 5.78 2.05
CA LYS A 330 8.36 7.09 2.61
C LYS A 330 7.75 8.24 1.81
N ASN A 331 7.74 8.17 0.48
CA ASN A 331 7.40 9.30 -0.39
C ASN A 331 6.05 9.16 -1.11
N GLY A 332 5.33 8.07 -0.86
CA GLY A 332 4.11 7.71 -1.57
C GLY A 332 4.34 7.24 -3.01
N TYR A 333 3.34 6.56 -3.55
CA TYR A 333 3.31 5.99 -4.90
C TYR A 333 1.87 5.85 -5.37
N SER A 334 1.68 5.71 -6.68
CA SER A 334 0.38 5.44 -7.30
C SER A 334 0.37 4.09 -8.00
N THR A 335 -0.75 3.37 -7.89
CA THR A 335 -1.03 2.14 -8.62
C THR A 335 -2.02 2.35 -9.78
N TYR A 336 -2.23 3.60 -10.20
CA TYR A 336 -3.08 3.96 -11.32
C TYR A 336 -2.36 3.75 -12.65
N ASN A 337 -2.39 2.51 -13.16
CA ASN A 337 -1.59 2.12 -14.31
C ASN A 337 -2.28 2.47 -15.65
N GLU A 338 -1.67 3.40 -16.39
CA GLU A 338 -2.14 3.89 -17.69
C GLU A 338 -2.12 2.81 -18.78
N PHE A 339 -1.20 1.85 -18.69
CA PHE A 339 -1.08 0.74 -19.64
C PHE A 339 -2.11 -0.38 -19.41
N LYS A 340 -2.88 -0.31 -18.32
CA LYS A 340 -3.93 -1.27 -17.95
C LYS A 340 -5.31 -0.63 -17.96
N GLY A 341 -5.52 0.37 -18.83
CA GLY A 341 -6.81 1.06 -18.94
C GLY A 341 -7.11 1.93 -17.73
N ASN A 342 -6.07 2.49 -17.11
CA ASN A 342 -6.20 3.36 -15.95
C ASN A 342 -6.85 2.66 -14.74
N ILE A 343 -6.48 1.39 -14.53
CA ILE A 343 -6.99 0.57 -13.44
C ILE A 343 -6.00 0.62 -12.27
N ASP A 344 -6.54 0.80 -11.07
CA ASP A 344 -5.84 0.53 -9.83
C ASP A 344 -6.02 -0.93 -9.42
N ASP A 345 -5.00 -1.74 -9.68
CA ASP A 345 -4.98 -3.15 -9.27
C ASP A 345 -4.15 -3.39 -8.00
N GLY A 346 -3.62 -2.33 -7.39
CA GLY A 346 -2.76 -2.38 -6.22
C GLY A 346 -1.41 -3.07 -6.42
N VAL A 347 -0.97 -3.31 -7.66
CA VAL A 347 0.30 -4.01 -7.97
C VAL A 347 1.14 -3.25 -8.98
N HIS A 348 0.55 -2.78 -10.07
CA HIS A 348 1.27 -2.07 -11.12
C HIS A 348 1.16 -0.57 -10.92
N TYR A 349 2.24 0.14 -11.21
CA TYR A 349 2.34 1.56 -10.90
C TYR A 349 1.91 2.49 -12.04
N SER A 350 1.72 3.76 -11.73
CA SER A 350 1.59 4.83 -12.72
C SER A 350 2.92 5.09 -13.44
N THR A 351 2.86 5.76 -14.58
CA THR A 351 4.06 6.26 -15.29
C THR A 351 4.92 7.15 -14.40
N CYS A 352 4.31 8.04 -13.61
CA CYS A 352 5.02 8.91 -12.66
C CYS A 352 5.80 8.10 -11.62
N THR A 353 5.17 7.09 -11.00
CA THR A 353 5.85 6.20 -10.06
C THR A 353 6.95 5.40 -10.76
N TYR A 354 6.76 4.89 -11.98
CA TYR A 354 7.83 4.19 -12.71
C TYR A 354 9.04 5.09 -12.98
N LYS A 355 8.83 6.35 -13.38
CA LYS A 355 9.93 7.33 -13.56
C LYS A 355 10.67 7.55 -12.23
N ARG A 356 9.95 7.66 -11.11
CA ARG A 356 10.54 7.80 -9.77
C ARG A 356 11.35 6.58 -9.32
N ILE A 357 10.87 5.37 -9.60
CA ILE A 357 11.61 4.12 -9.36
C ILE A 357 12.89 4.11 -10.20
N TYR A 358 12.77 4.37 -11.50
CA TYR A 358 13.92 4.41 -12.40
C TYR A 358 14.98 5.41 -11.95
N LYS A 359 14.59 6.66 -11.62
CA LYS A 359 15.50 7.67 -11.06
C LYS A 359 16.20 7.20 -9.78
N TYR A 360 15.46 6.57 -8.87
CA TYR A 360 16.02 6.06 -7.62
C TYR A 360 17.10 5.01 -7.90
N CYS A 361 16.85 4.09 -8.84
CA CYS A 361 17.85 3.11 -9.28
C CYS A 361 19.06 3.76 -9.92
N MET A 362 18.87 4.68 -10.88
CA MET A 362 19.98 5.38 -11.55
C MET A 362 20.86 6.14 -10.55
N ASN A 363 20.29 6.67 -9.47
CA ASN A 363 21.06 7.33 -8.42
C ASN A 363 21.78 6.35 -7.50
N ALA A 364 21.20 5.18 -7.24
CA ALA A 364 21.75 4.19 -6.32
C ALA A 364 22.95 3.42 -6.91
N ILE A 365 23.07 3.38 -8.25
CA ILE A 365 24.14 2.68 -8.95
C ILE A 365 25.30 3.59 -9.40
N ARG A 366 25.23 4.89 -9.12
CA ARG A 366 26.30 5.88 -9.43
C ARG A 366 27.61 5.57 -8.72
#